data_AF-A0A1W9R0K0-F1
#
_entry.id   AF-A0A1W9R0K0-F1
#
_cell.length_a   1.000
_cell.length_b   1.000
_cell.length_c   1.000
_cell.angle_alpha   90.00
_cell.angle_beta   90.00
_cell.angle_gamma   90.00
#
_symmetry.space_group_name_H-M   'P 1'
#
loop_
_entity.id
_entity.type
_entity.pdbx_description
1 polymer ?
#
loop_
_entity_poly.entity_id
_entity_poly.type
_entity_poly.pdbx_seq_one_letter_code
_entity_poly.pdbx_strand_id
1 'polypeptide(L)'
;MLKTYFGEWGTGKLQRLPYLGYHLLLMVLIMVIIMGTIFAVGAVENFMGGNLAETQKLLMDKFGFIAIAGIMVLIFAAMLGQLNILGKRIRDMGLPVLGTILGIMFISLILNIVLPPQEVAISAAAVQTADGSAAAVATTATTTNVFVQIFDMIVFLCLVFIPSNTFGNK
;
A
#
# COMPACT_ATOMS: atom_id res chain seq x y z
N MET A 1 -12.02 31.63 -7.18
CA MET A 1 -11.94 30.28 -6.58
C MET A 1 -11.02 29.33 -7.36
N LEU A 2 -11.11 29.25 -8.70
CA LEU A 2 -10.15 28.47 -9.51
C LEU A 2 -8.68 28.93 -9.35
N LYS A 3 -8.42 30.24 -9.27
CA LYS A 3 -7.08 30.78 -8.97
C LYS A 3 -6.53 30.37 -7.59
N THR A 4 -7.40 30.07 -6.63
CA THR A 4 -7.00 29.59 -5.30
C THR A 4 -6.64 28.11 -5.34
N TYR A 5 -7.38 27.30 -6.11
CA TYR A 5 -7.08 25.88 -6.31
C TYR A 5 -5.88 25.61 -7.22
N PHE A 6 -5.68 26.41 -8.27
CA PHE A 6 -4.63 26.21 -9.28
C PHE A 6 -3.42 27.14 -9.12
N GLY A 7 -3.53 28.22 -8.34
CA GLY A 7 -2.40 29.11 -8.05
C GLY A 7 -1.28 28.44 -7.24
N GLU A 8 -1.61 27.36 -6.53
CA GLU A 8 -0.69 26.62 -5.67
C GLU A 8 0.07 25.50 -6.40
N TRP A 9 -0.35 25.12 -7.61
CA TRP A 9 0.45 24.25 -8.48
C TRP A 9 1.81 24.87 -8.83
N GLY A 10 1.89 26.21 -8.86
CA GLY A 10 3.13 26.93 -9.15
C GLY A 10 4.12 27.02 -7.97
N THR A 11 3.66 26.90 -6.71
CA THR A 11 4.54 27.00 -5.53
C THR A 11 5.07 25.64 -5.07
N GLY A 12 4.51 24.54 -5.57
CA GLY A 12 4.94 23.18 -5.26
C GLY A 12 4.67 22.74 -3.82
N LYS A 13 3.94 23.52 -3.02
CA LYS A 13 3.55 23.18 -1.64
C LYS A 13 2.22 22.43 -1.63
N LEU A 14 2.18 21.27 -0.98
CA LEU A 14 0.97 20.51 -0.69
C LEU A 14 0.35 21.01 0.61
N GLN A 15 -0.78 21.71 0.48
CA GLN A 15 -1.66 21.95 1.62
C GLN A 15 -2.18 20.62 2.19
N ARG A 16 -2.64 20.65 3.46
CA ARG A 16 -3.10 19.46 4.19
C ARG A 16 -4.18 18.66 3.46
N LEU A 17 -5.16 19.36 2.87
CA LEU A 17 -6.31 18.73 2.22
C LEU A 17 -5.91 18.02 0.90
N PRO A 18 -5.12 18.66 0.01
CA PRO A 18 -4.53 17.97 -1.14
C PRO A 18 -3.69 16.74 -0.78
N TYR A 19 -2.86 16.81 0.28
CA TYR A 19 -2.06 15.67 0.73
C TYR A 19 -2.94 14.45 1.05
N LEU A 20 -3.98 14.64 1.86
CA LEU A 20 -4.91 13.57 2.20
C LEU A 20 -5.63 13.04 0.95
N GLY A 21 -6.03 13.93 0.04
CA GLY A 21 -6.67 13.57 -1.22
C GLY A 21 -5.78 12.70 -2.11
N TYR A 22 -4.51 13.06 -2.30
CA TYR A 22 -3.57 12.26 -3.10
C TYR A 22 -3.24 10.92 -2.43
N HIS A 23 -3.09 10.90 -1.11
CA HIS A 23 -2.85 9.66 -0.38
C HIS A 23 -4.05 8.70 -0.50
N LEU A 24 -5.27 9.21 -0.30
CA LEU A 24 -6.50 8.43 -0.41
C LEU A 24 -6.72 7.95 -1.85
N LEU A 25 -6.48 8.82 -2.85
CA LEU A 25 -6.56 8.45 -4.25
C LEU A 25 -5.57 7.33 -4.60
N LEU A 26 -4.34 7.40 -4.09
CA LEU A 26 -3.35 6.34 -4.28
C LEU A 26 -3.80 5.02 -3.63
N MET A 27 -4.36 5.06 -2.42
CA MET A 27 -4.89 3.87 -1.74
C MET A 27 -6.06 3.24 -2.51
N VAL A 28 -6.99 4.06 -3.00
CA VAL A 28 -8.11 3.60 -3.82
C VAL A 28 -7.61 3.00 -5.13
N LEU A 29 -6.65 3.63 -5.79
CA LEU A 29 -6.06 3.12 -7.02
C LEU A 29 -5.43 1.73 -6.80
N ILE A 30 -4.63 1.57 -5.74
CA ILE A 30 -4.02 0.27 -5.40
C ILE A 30 -5.11 -0.78 -5.12
N MET A 31 -6.14 -0.42 -4.37
CA MET A 31 -7.27 -1.31 -4.07
C MET A 31 -7.99 -1.77 -5.33
N VAL A 32 -8.28 -0.84 -6.26
CA VAL A 32 -8.90 -1.15 -7.55
C VAL A 32 -8.04 -2.11 -8.35
N ILE A 33 -6.72 -1.93 -8.35
CA ILE A 33 -5.82 -2.83 -9.07
C ILE A 33 -5.82 -4.23 -8.43
N ILE A 34 -5.69 -4.33 -7.10
CA ILE A 34 -5.73 -5.62 -6.39
C ILE A 34 -7.05 -6.35 -6.67
N MET A 35 -8.19 -5.66 -6.51
CA MET A 35 -9.50 -6.24 -6.80
C MET A 35 -9.64 -6.64 -8.26
N GLY A 36 -9.13 -5.82 -9.18
CA GLY A 36 -9.10 -6.13 -10.61
C GLY A 36 -8.30 -7.39 -10.91
N THR A 37 -7.15 -7.58 -10.26
CA THR A 37 -6.34 -8.80 -10.43
C THR A 37 -7.04 -10.04 -9.88
N ILE A 38 -7.68 -9.95 -8.71
CA ILE A 38 -8.44 -11.07 -8.13
C ILE A 38 -9.61 -11.45 -9.04
N PHE A 39 -10.36 -10.45 -9.51
CA PHE A 39 -11.48 -10.66 -10.42
C PHE A 39 -11.04 -11.27 -11.76
N ALA A 40 -9.92 -10.81 -12.31
CA ALA A 40 -9.35 -11.37 -13.54
C ALA A 40 -8.97 -12.85 -13.37
N VAL A 41 -8.35 -13.22 -12.25
CA VAL A 41 -8.02 -14.63 -11.96
C VAL A 41 -9.30 -15.46 -11.85
N GLY A 42 -10.30 -15.01 -11.07
CA GLY A 42 -11.57 -15.73 -10.93
C GLY A 42 -12.36 -15.86 -12.24
N ALA A 43 -12.29 -14.85 -13.12
CA ALA A 43 -12.89 -14.94 -14.45
C ALA A 43 -12.22 -16.02 -15.31
N VAL A 44 -10.87 -16.08 -15.31
CA VAL A 44 -10.12 -17.11 -16.04
C VAL A 44 -10.43 -18.51 -15.50
N GLU A 45 -10.52 -18.68 -14.18
CA GLU A 45 -10.91 -19.96 -13.56
C GLU A 45 -12.30 -20.42 -14.02
N ASN A 46 -13.28 -19.51 -14.10
CA ASN A 46 -14.61 -19.82 -14.60
C ASN A 46 -14.59 -20.22 -16.09
N PHE A 47 -13.83 -19.50 -16.92
CA PHE A 47 -13.66 -19.84 -18.34
C PHE A 47 -12.99 -21.20 -18.57
N MET A 48 -12.11 -21.65 -17.66
CA MET A 48 -11.42 -22.94 -17.73
C MET A 48 -12.21 -24.09 -17.08
N GLY A 49 -13.52 -23.91 -16.86
CA GLY A 49 -14.40 -24.96 -16.34
C GLY A 49 -14.17 -25.28 -14.86
N GLY A 50 -13.61 -24.33 -14.09
CA GLY A 50 -13.43 -24.48 -12.64
C GLY A 50 -12.26 -25.39 -12.22
N ASN A 51 -11.43 -25.88 -13.15
CA ASN A 51 -10.25 -26.66 -12.81
C ASN A 51 -9.11 -25.73 -12.32
N LEU A 52 -9.07 -25.52 -11.01
CA LEU A 52 -8.17 -24.58 -10.33
C LEU A 52 -6.68 -24.95 -10.52
N ALA A 53 -6.37 -26.25 -10.50
CA ALA A 53 -4.99 -26.73 -10.68
C ALA A 53 -4.47 -26.50 -12.11
N GLU A 54 -5.31 -26.74 -13.11
CA GLU A 54 -4.97 -26.51 -14.52
C GLU A 54 -4.86 -25.02 -14.84
N THR A 55 -5.76 -24.21 -14.27
CA THR A 55 -5.75 -22.75 -14.42
C THR A 55 -4.50 -22.12 -13.81
N GLN A 56 -4.14 -22.51 -12.58
CA GLN A 56 -2.92 -22.02 -11.93
C GLN A 56 -1.67 -22.41 -12.69
N LYS A 57 -1.60 -23.64 -13.21
CA LYS A 57 -0.48 -24.10 -14.03
C LYS A 57 -0.37 -23.29 -15.33
N LEU A 58 -1.49 -23.07 -16.02
CA LEU A 58 -1.51 -22.28 -17.25
C LEU A 58 -1.12 -20.82 -17.00
N LEU A 59 -1.61 -20.21 -15.93
CA LEU A 59 -1.24 -18.86 -15.52
C LEU A 59 0.25 -18.77 -15.17
N MET A 60 0.80 -19.73 -14.43
CA MET A 60 2.24 -19.78 -14.13
C MET A 60 3.08 -19.96 -15.39
N ASP A 61 2.72 -20.87 -16.28
CA ASP A 61 3.49 -21.18 -17.50
C ASP A 61 3.46 -20.03 -18.50
N LYS A 62 2.31 -19.35 -18.67
CA LYS A 62 2.14 -18.29 -19.67
C LYS A 62 2.47 -16.90 -19.15
N PHE A 63 2.10 -16.63 -17.91
CA PHE A 63 2.17 -15.30 -17.34
C PHE A 63 3.01 -15.21 -16.08
N GLY A 64 3.50 -16.31 -15.49
CA GLY A 64 4.16 -16.31 -14.18
C GLY A 64 5.27 -15.26 -14.07
N PHE A 65 6.24 -15.28 -15.00
CA PHE A 65 7.33 -14.29 -14.99
C PHE A 65 6.84 -12.85 -15.25
N ILE A 66 5.93 -12.67 -16.21
CA ILE A 66 5.41 -11.35 -16.59
C ILE A 66 4.56 -10.76 -15.46
N ALA A 67 3.74 -11.58 -14.80
CA ALA A 67 2.90 -11.21 -13.68
C ALA A 67 3.74 -10.83 -12.46
N ILE A 68 4.78 -11.62 -12.14
CA ILE A 68 5.74 -11.28 -11.07
C ILE A 68 6.42 -9.95 -11.38
N ALA A 69 6.94 -9.76 -12.60
CA ALA A 69 7.56 -8.51 -13.00
C ALA A 69 6.58 -7.32 -12.93
N GLY A 70 5.34 -7.52 -13.39
CA GLY A 70 4.29 -6.50 -13.34
C GLY A 70 3.92 -6.11 -11.90
N ILE A 71 3.76 -7.08 -11.01
CA ILE A 71 3.51 -6.84 -9.57
C ILE A 71 4.68 -6.09 -8.95
N MET A 72 5.93 -6.49 -9.25
CA MET A 72 7.13 -5.81 -8.74
C MET A 72 7.18 -4.35 -9.19
N VAL A 73 6.93 -4.09 -10.48
CA VAL A 73 6.88 -2.72 -11.02
C VAL A 73 5.76 -1.92 -10.35
N LEU A 74 4.59 -2.52 -10.14
CA LEU A 74 3.46 -1.87 -9.50
C LEU A 74 3.76 -1.52 -8.04
N ILE A 75 4.30 -2.45 -7.26
CA ILE A 75 4.72 -2.22 -5.87
C ILE A 75 5.75 -1.10 -5.83
N PHE A 76 6.75 -1.15 -6.72
CA PHE A 76 7.78 -0.12 -6.80
C PHE A 76 7.21 1.26 -7.15
N ALA A 77 6.29 1.35 -8.12
CA ALA A 77 5.61 2.59 -8.49
C ALA A 77 4.75 3.13 -7.34
N ALA A 78 4.02 2.26 -6.64
CA ALA A 78 3.24 2.61 -5.46
C ALA A 78 4.13 3.15 -4.34
N MET A 79 5.27 2.50 -4.07
CA MET A 79 6.26 2.96 -3.10
C MET A 79 6.83 4.34 -3.46
N LEU A 80 7.21 4.55 -4.73
CA LEU A 80 7.69 5.85 -5.19
C LEU A 80 6.60 6.93 -5.04
N GLY A 81 5.35 6.59 -5.34
CA GLY A 81 4.21 7.48 -5.14
C GLY A 81 4.04 7.89 -3.67
N GLN A 82 4.07 6.92 -2.75
CA GLN A 82 3.98 7.17 -1.31
C GLN A 82 5.15 8.01 -0.81
N LEU A 83 6.39 7.66 -1.18
CA LEU A 83 7.59 8.41 -0.79
C LEU A 83 7.59 9.84 -1.34
N ASN A 84 7.08 10.06 -2.56
CA ASN A 84 7.00 11.39 -3.15
C ASN A 84 5.98 12.27 -2.41
N ILE A 85 4.79 11.73 -2.12
CA ILE A 85 3.74 12.42 -1.36
C ILE A 85 4.24 12.76 0.05
N LEU A 86 4.84 11.79 0.74
CA LEU A 86 5.38 11.95 2.08
C LEU A 86 6.58 12.92 2.11
N GLY A 87 7.50 12.82 1.16
CA GLY A 87 8.67 13.68 1.06
C GLY A 87 8.29 15.14 0.80
N LYS A 88 7.32 15.39 -0.10
CA LYS A 88 6.80 16.75 -0.29
C LYS A 88 6.16 17.28 0.99
N ARG A 89 5.40 16.46 1.71
CA ARG A 89 4.75 16.87 2.95
C ARG A 89 5.75 17.25 4.04
N ILE A 90 6.80 16.46 4.23
CA ILE A 90 7.87 16.75 5.20
C ILE A 90 8.61 18.04 4.81
N ARG A 91 8.91 18.22 3.52
CA ARG A 91 9.50 19.47 3.00
C ARG A 91 8.62 20.66 3.33
N ASP A 92 7.32 20.53 3.13
CA ASP A 92 6.35 21.60 3.38
C ASP A 92 6.15 21.89 4.87
N MET A 93 6.53 20.97 5.77
CA MET A 93 6.63 21.23 7.21
C MET A 93 7.88 22.02 7.61
N GLY A 94 8.86 22.14 6.71
CA GLY A 94 10.15 22.79 6.96
C GLY A 94 11.22 21.85 7.54
N LEU A 95 10.96 20.54 7.55
CA LEU A 95 11.89 19.53 8.06
C LEU A 95 12.84 19.04 6.95
N PRO A 96 14.08 18.62 7.29
CA PRO A 96 15.01 18.04 6.34
C PRO A 96 14.51 16.68 5.87
N VAL A 97 13.91 16.64 4.67
CA VAL A 97 13.16 15.50 4.10
C VAL A 97 13.87 14.17 4.28
N LEU A 98 15.10 14.06 3.78
CA LEU A 98 15.86 12.82 3.84
C LEU A 98 16.14 12.39 5.28
N GLY A 99 16.54 13.33 6.15
CA GLY A 99 16.82 13.04 7.56
C GLY A 99 15.58 12.57 8.32
N THR A 100 14.40 13.12 8.01
CA THR A 100 13.16 12.71 8.68
C THR A 100 12.67 11.36 8.17
N ILE A 101 12.74 11.10 6.86
CA ILE A 101 12.40 9.79 6.28
C ILE A 101 13.33 8.70 6.83
N LEU A 102 14.64 8.95 6.82
CA LEU A 102 15.62 8.01 7.36
C LEU A 102 15.44 7.80 8.87
N GLY A 103 15.13 8.86 9.62
CA GLY A 103 14.85 8.75 11.05
C GLY A 103 13.64 7.87 11.35
N ILE A 104 12.53 8.07 10.63
CA ILE A 104 11.34 7.22 10.74
C ILE A 104 11.68 5.79 10.37
N MET A 105 12.36 5.57 9.24
CA MET A 105 12.76 4.24 8.77
C MET A 105 13.66 3.51 9.78
N PHE A 106 14.61 4.22 10.37
CA PHE A 106 15.52 3.66 11.36
C PHE A 106 14.79 3.25 12.64
N ILE A 107 13.87 4.10 13.13
CA ILE A 107 13.04 3.78 14.29
C ILE A 107 12.12 2.60 13.98
N SER A 108 11.45 2.59 12.83
CA SER A 108 10.60 1.48 12.40
C SER A 108 11.40 0.18 12.28
N LEU A 109 12.65 0.23 11.79
CA LEU A 109 13.52 -0.94 11.71
C LEU A 109 13.91 -1.46 13.08
N ILE A 110 14.31 -0.59 14.01
CA ILE A 110 14.59 -0.98 15.41
C ILE A 110 13.34 -1.60 16.04
N LEU A 111 12.17 -0.99 15.87
CA LEU A 111 10.93 -1.50 16.42
C LEU A 111 10.57 -2.87 15.85
N ASN A 112 10.77 -3.11 14.55
CA ASN A 112 10.54 -4.43 13.95
C ASN A 112 11.54 -5.50 14.42
N ILE A 113 12.78 -5.12 14.79
CA ILE A 113 13.77 -6.04 15.36
C ILE A 113 13.40 -6.40 16.81
N VAL A 114 13.03 -5.41 17.61
CA VAL A 114 12.71 -5.59 19.03
C VAL A 114 11.33 -6.24 19.21
N LEU A 115 10.38 -5.91 18.35
CA LEU A 115 9.00 -6.38 18.36
C LEU A 115 8.71 -7.10 17.04
N PRO A 116 9.20 -8.35 16.88
CA PRO A 116 9.06 -9.08 15.63
C PRO A 116 7.58 -9.24 15.23
N PRO A 117 7.30 -9.29 13.92
CA PRO A 117 5.97 -9.56 13.41
C PRO A 117 5.43 -10.88 13.94
N GLN A 118 4.14 -10.92 14.24
CA GLN A 118 3.48 -12.14 14.70
C GLN A 118 2.87 -12.86 13.50
N GLU A 119 3.19 -14.14 13.38
CA GLU A 119 2.56 -15.02 12.42
C GLU A 119 1.15 -15.37 12.90
N VAL A 120 0.15 -14.90 12.16
CA VAL A 120 -1.25 -15.25 12.41
C VAL A 120 -1.64 -16.26 11.36
N ALA A 121 -1.97 -17.47 11.80
CA ALA A 121 -2.56 -18.48 10.93
C ALA A 121 -3.96 -18.00 10.52
N ILE A 122 -4.13 -17.62 9.25
CA ILE A 122 -5.43 -17.32 8.69
C ILE A 122 -5.97 -18.63 8.10
N SER A 123 -6.86 -19.27 8.84
CA SER A 123 -7.69 -20.34 8.30
C SER A 123 -8.92 -19.73 7.64
N ALA A 124 -8.89 -19.62 6.31
CA ALA A 124 -10.11 -19.35 5.55
C ALA A 124 -10.88 -20.67 5.36
N ALA A 125 -12.06 -20.77 5.97
CA ALA A 125 -12.93 -21.93 5.79
C ALA A 125 -13.55 -21.89 4.38
N ALA A 126 -13.34 -22.96 3.60
CA ALA A 126 -14.02 -23.14 2.33
C ALA A 126 -15.44 -23.66 2.57
N VAL A 127 -16.43 -23.07 1.90
CA VAL A 127 -17.80 -23.61 1.83
C VAL A 127 -17.85 -24.59 0.66
N GLN A 128 -18.02 -25.88 0.95
CA GLN A 128 -18.35 -26.87 -0.08
C GLN A 128 -19.81 -26.67 -0.50
N THR A 129 -20.03 -26.43 -1.80
CA THR A 129 -21.35 -26.54 -2.43
C THR A 129 -21.32 -27.70 -3.43
N ALA A 130 -22.49 -28.26 -3.74
CA ALA A 130 -22.61 -29.49 -4.53
C ALA A 130 -21.99 -29.41 -5.95
N ASP A 131 -21.79 -28.19 -6.47
CA ASP A 131 -21.34 -27.96 -7.86
C ASP A 131 -19.90 -27.40 -7.98
N GLY A 132 -19.15 -27.28 -6.89
CA GLY A 132 -17.77 -26.79 -6.95
C GLY A 132 -17.00 -26.88 -5.64
N SER A 133 -15.75 -27.33 -5.72
CA SER A 133 -14.81 -27.33 -4.59
C SER A 133 -13.87 -26.13 -4.68
N ALA A 134 -14.05 -25.13 -3.81
CA ALA A 134 -13.00 -24.18 -3.52
C ALA A 134 -12.01 -24.83 -2.54
N ALA A 135 -10.72 -24.91 -2.91
CA ALA A 135 -9.70 -25.46 -2.04
C ALA A 135 -9.46 -24.52 -0.83
N ALA A 136 -9.40 -25.10 0.37
CA ALA A 136 -9.02 -24.37 1.57
C ALA A 136 -7.53 -24.02 1.50
N VAL A 137 -7.22 -22.73 1.37
CA VAL A 137 -5.83 -22.26 1.49
C VAL A 137 -5.63 -21.82 2.94
N ALA A 138 -4.91 -22.62 3.72
CA ALA A 138 -4.36 -22.17 4.98
C ALA A 138 -3.14 -21.29 4.65
N THR A 139 -3.27 -19.98 4.83
CA THR A 139 -2.16 -19.04 4.66
C THR A 139 -1.73 -18.50 6.00
N THR A 140 -0.43 -18.55 6.28
CA THR A 140 0.14 -17.78 7.38
C THR A 140 0.26 -16.33 6.92
N ALA A 141 -0.44 -15.41 7.56
CA ALA A 141 -0.25 -13.99 7.33
C ALA A 141 0.67 -13.44 8.42
N THR A 142 1.77 -12.83 8.00
CA THR A 142 2.62 -12.09 8.91
C THR A 142 1.93 -10.77 9.22
N THR A 143 1.49 -10.59 10.46
CA THR A 143 0.91 -9.33 10.93
C THR A 143 1.96 -8.51 11.65
N THR A 144 2.06 -7.24 11.29
CA THR A 144 2.92 -6.28 11.99
C THR A 144 2.50 -6.20 13.45
N ASN A 145 3.48 -6.14 14.36
CA ASN A 145 3.20 -6.00 15.78
C ASN A 145 2.34 -4.74 16.05
N VAL A 146 1.33 -4.86 16.89
CA VAL A 146 0.38 -3.77 17.21
C VAL A 146 1.10 -2.49 17.63
N PHE A 147 2.21 -2.58 18.37
CA PHE A 147 2.97 -1.40 18.78
C PHE A 147 3.66 -0.68 17.61
N VAL A 148 4.19 -1.44 16.64
CA VAL A 148 4.76 -0.88 15.41
C VAL A 148 3.65 -0.19 14.61
N GLN A 149 2.48 -0.82 14.52
CA GLN A 149 1.33 -0.25 13.82
C GLN A 149 0.83 1.05 14.49
N ILE A 150 0.80 1.11 15.82
CA ILE A 150 0.47 2.33 16.56
C ILE A 150 1.50 3.43 16.29
N PHE A 151 2.80 3.10 16.28
CA PHE A 151 3.85 4.06 15.96
C PHE A 151 3.66 4.64 14.54
N ASP A 152 3.48 3.79 13.54
CA ASP A 152 3.27 4.22 12.16
C ASP A 152 2.00 5.09 12.02
N MET A 153 0.93 4.74 12.75
CA MET A 153 -0.28 5.55 12.82
C MET A 153 0.00 6.93 13.43
N ILE A 154 0.76 7.03 14.52
CA ILE A 154 1.13 8.31 15.13
C ILE A 154 1.94 9.16 14.15
N VAL A 155 2.92 8.56 13.46
CA VAL A 155 3.71 9.26 12.42
C VAL A 155 2.79 9.79 11.32
N PHE A 156 1.85 8.96 10.84
CA PHE A 156 0.87 9.37 9.85
C PHE A 156 0.00 10.53 10.34
N LEU A 157 -0.54 10.47 11.57
CA LEU A 157 -1.34 11.54 12.15
C LEU A 157 -0.54 12.83 12.29
N CYS A 158 0.73 12.76 12.70
CA CYS A 158 1.64 13.91 12.73
C CYS A 158 1.78 14.53 11.33
N LEU A 159 1.99 13.72 10.29
CA LEU A 159 2.09 14.20 8.91
C LEU A 159 0.81 14.88 8.40
N VAL A 160 -0.36 14.39 8.84
CA VAL A 160 -1.66 14.95 8.47
C VAL A 160 -1.94 16.24 9.23
N PHE A 161 -1.80 16.24 10.55
CA PHE A 161 -2.29 17.33 11.41
C PHE A 161 -1.30 18.46 11.64
N ILE A 162 0.02 18.25 11.59
CA ILE A 162 0.98 19.34 11.83
C ILE A 162 0.86 20.39 10.70
N PRO A 163 0.79 21.70 11.00
CA PRO A 163 0.70 22.74 9.95
C PRO A 163 1.89 22.71 8.99
N SER A 164 1.65 23.14 7.75
CA SER A 164 2.75 23.47 6.84
C SER A 164 3.54 24.67 7.39
N ASN A 165 4.86 24.62 7.30
CA ASN A 165 5.82 25.60 7.84
C ASN A 165 5.89 25.69 9.38
N THR A 166 5.49 24.66 10.14
CA THR A 166 5.67 24.66 11.60
C THR A 166 7.14 24.72 12.02
N PHE A 167 8.04 24.11 11.25
CA PHE A 167 9.48 24.05 11.56
C PHE A 167 10.34 24.89 10.61
N GLY A 168 9.72 25.56 9.63
CA GLY A 168 10.43 26.48 8.75
C GLY A 168 10.69 27.79 9.47
N ASN A 169 11.97 28.14 9.70
CA ASN A 169 12.33 29.50 10.06
C ASN A 169 11.86 30.44 8.94
N LYS A 170 11.19 31.53 9.33
CA LYS A 170 10.79 32.61 8.42
C LYS A 170 12.00 33.19 7.68
#